data_AF-A0A6G7VGA9-F1
#
_entry.id   AF-A0A6G7VGA9-F1
#
_cell.length_a   1.000
_cell.length_b   1.000
_cell.length_c   1.000
_cell.angle_alpha   90.00
_cell.angle_beta   90.00
_cell.angle_gamma   90.00
#
_symmetry.space_group_name_H-M   'P 1'
#
loop_
_entity.id
_entity.type
_entity.pdbx_description
1 polymer ?
#
loop_
_entity_poly.entity_id
_entity_poly.type
_entity_poly.pdbx_seq_one_letter_code
_entity_poly.pdbx_strand_id
1 'polypeptide(L)'
;MGQAKIAIDAFIAAYNQGEAELIDIRVAEETAVWQVNFGLRIPAPELPARLDELPKDKLLVIACPHTDRSNMARSYLVARGFNAKYLEGGLLGLVDRLKGVGAQDICLDR
;
A
#
# COMPACT_ATOMS: atom_id res chain seq x y z
N MET A 1 17.95 -9.52 -5.79
CA MET A 1 16.56 -9.66 -5.31
C MET A 1 16.30 -8.50 -4.36
N GLY A 2 15.42 -7.55 -4.72
CA GLY A 2 15.14 -6.38 -3.90
C GLY A 2 14.44 -6.73 -2.59
N GLN A 3 14.53 -5.87 -1.58
CA GLN A 3 13.86 -6.06 -0.29
C GLN A 3 12.34 -6.22 -0.47
N ALA A 4 11.72 -7.15 0.25
CA ALA A 4 10.28 -7.44 0.18
C ALA A 4 9.41 -6.34 0.82
N LYS A 5 10.00 -5.54 1.72
CA LYS A 5 9.36 -4.43 2.41
C LYS A 5 9.89 -3.07 1.96
N ILE A 6 9.11 -2.03 2.24
CA ILE A 6 9.50 -0.62 2.10
C ILE A 6 9.26 0.12 3.43
N ALA A 7 10.23 0.93 3.84
CA ALA A 7 10.09 1.81 5.01
C ALA A 7 9.07 2.92 4.74
N ILE A 8 8.39 3.42 5.77
CA ILE A 8 7.30 4.40 5.62
C ILE A 8 7.77 5.69 4.93
N ASP A 9 8.87 6.30 5.36
CA ASP A 9 9.37 7.53 4.74
C ASP A 9 9.80 7.33 3.28
N ALA A 10 10.36 6.15 2.96
CA ALA A 10 10.69 5.79 1.58
C ALA A 10 9.43 5.60 0.72
N PHE A 11 8.36 5.04 1.29
CA PHE A 11 7.06 4.98 0.63
C PHE A 11 6.49 6.39 0.39
N ILE A 12 6.50 7.27 1.40
CA ILE A 12 5.99 8.64 1.27
C ILE A 12 6.73 9.39 0.15
N ALA A 13 8.06 9.30 0.11
CA ALA A 13 8.86 9.93 -0.94
C ALA A 13 8.50 9.40 -2.35
N ALA A 14 8.44 8.08 -2.52
CA ALA A 14 8.08 7.46 -3.80
C ALA A 14 6.62 7.74 -4.20
N TYR A 15 5.71 7.83 -3.21
CA TYR A 15 4.34 8.25 -3.42
C TYR A 15 4.33 9.70 -3.92
N ASN A 16 4.97 10.64 -3.26
CA ASN A 16 4.96 12.04 -3.71
C ASN A 16 5.56 12.25 -5.12
N GLN A 17 6.44 11.35 -5.57
CA GLN A 17 7.03 11.39 -6.92
C GLN A 17 6.17 10.69 -7.99
N GLY A 18 5.03 10.10 -7.62
CA GLY A 18 4.17 9.34 -8.55
C GLY A 18 4.68 7.93 -8.87
N GLU A 19 5.79 7.51 -8.28
CA GLU A 19 6.48 6.24 -8.56
C GLU A 19 5.88 5.04 -7.82
N ALA A 20 5.13 5.28 -6.74
CA ALA A 20 4.49 4.24 -5.94
C ALA A 20 2.97 4.43 -5.80
N GLU A 21 2.25 3.33 -5.64
CA GLU A 21 0.82 3.30 -5.36
C GLU A 21 0.52 2.46 -4.12
N LEU A 22 -0.28 3.01 -3.20
CA LEU A 22 -0.72 2.28 -2.01
C LEU A 22 -1.90 1.38 -2.37
N ILE A 23 -1.81 0.09 -2.02
CA ILE A 23 -2.89 -0.88 -2.21
C ILE A 23 -3.34 -1.39 -0.83
N ASP A 24 -4.48 -0.91 -0.35
CA ASP A 24 -5.12 -1.38 0.87
C ASP A 24 -5.91 -2.66 0.57
N ILE A 25 -5.48 -3.78 1.17
CA ILE A 25 -6.06 -5.11 0.95
C ILE A 25 -6.99 -5.57 2.08
N ARG A 26 -7.36 -4.68 2.99
CA ARG A 26 -8.31 -4.97 4.07
C ARG A 26 -9.69 -5.30 3.51
N VAL A 27 -10.48 -6.04 4.29
CA VAL A 27 -11.86 -6.34 3.89
C VAL A 27 -12.74 -5.09 3.97
N ALA A 28 -13.86 -5.09 3.25
CA ALA A 28 -14.75 -3.94 3.15
C ALA A 28 -15.19 -3.43 4.54
N GLU A 29 -15.47 -4.35 5.47
CA GLU A 29 -15.87 -4.06 6.84
C GLU A 29 -14.79 -3.28 7.61
N GLU A 30 -13.51 -3.65 7.45
CA GLU A 30 -12.40 -2.91 8.06
C GLU A 30 -12.27 -1.50 7.47
N THR A 31 -12.39 -1.38 6.14
CA THR A 31 -12.30 -0.07 5.45
C THR A 31 -13.50 0.84 5.73
N ALA A 32 -14.67 0.26 6.03
CA ALA A 32 -15.87 0.99 6.43
C ALA A 32 -15.73 1.62 7.82
N VAL A 33 -14.98 0.98 8.72
CA VAL A 33 -14.71 1.51 10.07
C VAL A 33 -13.62 2.58 10.05
N TRP A 34 -12.55 2.37 9.28
CA TRP A 34 -11.45 3.33 9.16
C TRP A 34 -10.67 3.17 7.87
N GLN A 35 -10.21 4.29 7.31
CA GLN A 35 -9.48 4.31 6.05
C GLN A 35 -8.54 5.50 5.94
N VAL A 36 -7.56 5.35 5.06
CA VAL A 36 -6.82 6.48 4.49
C VAL A 36 -7.58 6.98 3.26
N ASN A 37 -7.54 8.28 3.00
CA ASN A 37 -8.29 8.90 1.90
C ASN A 37 -7.56 8.84 0.54
N PHE A 38 -6.57 7.96 0.41
CA PHE A 38 -5.72 7.83 -0.77
C PHE A 38 -5.29 6.39 -1.00
N GLY A 39 -4.80 6.09 -2.21
CA GLY A 39 -4.49 4.73 -2.64
C GLY A 39 -5.71 3.94 -3.11
N LEU A 40 -5.45 2.75 -3.64
CA LEU A 40 -6.47 1.82 -4.14
C LEU A 40 -6.92 0.88 -3.01
N ARG A 41 -8.24 0.67 -2.90
CA ARG A 41 -8.84 -0.28 -1.97
C ARG A 41 -9.28 -1.52 -2.74
N ILE A 42 -8.53 -2.60 -2.59
CA ILE A 42 -8.76 -3.88 -3.27
C ILE A 42 -8.64 -5.00 -2.24
N PRO A 43 -9.75 -5.44 -1.62
CA PRO A 43 -9.73 -6.49 -0.62
C PRO A 43 -8.97 -7.74 -1.10
N ALA A 44 -8.19 -8.35 -0.20
CA ALA A 44 -7.36 -9.51 -0.55
C ALA A 44 -8.10 -10.65 -1.28
N PRO A 45 -9.36 -11.00 -0.94
CA PRO A 45 -10.13 -12.01 -1.68
C PRO A 45 -10.49 -11.61 -3.11
N GLU A 46 -10.60 -10.31 -3.39
CA GLU A 46 -10.97 -9.76 -4.71
C GLU A 46 -9.75 -9.50 -5.59
N LEU A 47 -8.56 -9.37 -4.99
CA LEU A 47 -7.31 -9.06 -5.68
C LEU A 47 -7.06 -9.91 -6.94
N PRO A 48 -7.31 -11.24 -6.97
CA PRO A 48 -7.13 -12.05 -8.17
C PRO A 48 -7.99 -11.62 -9.37
N ALA A 49 -9.20 -11.13 -9.13
CA ALA A 49 -10.14 -10.72 -10.17
C ALA A 49 -9.94 -9.26 -10.61
N ARG A 50 -9.19 -8.46 -9.82
CA ARG A 50 -9.04 -7.01 -9.99
C ARG A 50 -7.61 -6.61 -10.37
N LEU A 51 -6.82 -7.54 -10.92
CA LEU A 51 -5.43 -7.28 -11.30
C LEU A 51 -5.26 -6.19 -12.36
N ASP A 52 -6.26 -6.01 -13.23
CA ASP A 52 -6.22 -5.00 -14.29
C ASP A 52 -6.42 -3.57 -13.77
N GLU A 53 -6.85 -3.40 -12.52
CA GLU A 53 -6.94 -2.09 -11.86
C GLU A 53 -5.58 -1.62 -11.29
N LEU A 54 -4.59 -2.51 -11.22
CA LEU A 54 -3.29 -2.21 -10.63
C LEU A 54 -2.37 -1.50 -11.65
N PRO A 55 -1.76 -0.35 -11.29
CA PRO A 55 -0.82 0.33 -12.18
C PRO A 55 0.43 -0.54 -12.40
N LYS A 56 0.75 -0.81 -13.66
CA LYS A 56 1.86 -1.69 -14.06
C LYS A 56 3.20 -0.95 -14.14
N ASP A 57 3.15 0.37 -14.19
CA ASP A 57 4.27 1.30 -14.31
C ASP A 57 4.80 1.81 -12.95
N LYS A 58 4.12 1.47 -11.85
CA LYS A 58 4.46 1.91 -10.49
C LYS A 58 4.90 0.77 -9.58
N LEU A 59 5.58 1.12 -8.50
CA LEU A 59 5.78 0.23 -7.35
C LEU A 59 4.45 0.09 -6.59
N LEU A 60 3.93 -1.13 -6.51
CA LEU A 60 2.77 -1.43 -5.67
C LEU A 60 3.21 -1.62 -4.22
N VAL A 61 2.69 -0.80 -3.31
CA VAL A 61 2.93 -0.90 -1.87
C VAL A 61 1.70 -1.44 -1.19
N ILE A 62 1.74 -2.74 -0.88
CA ILE A 62 0.61 -3.48 -0.34
C ILE A 62 0.53 -3.27 1.17
N ALA A 63 -0.65 -2.94 1.69
CA ALA A 63 -0.83 -2.60 3.08
C ALA A 63 -2.07 -3.29 3.68
N CYS A 64 -1.91 -3.75 4.92
CA CYS A 64 -2.97 -4.16 5.82
C CYS A 64 -2.73 -3.42 7.16
N PRO A 65 -3.45 -3.68 8.28
CA PRO A 65 -3.20 -2.97 9.53
C PRO A 65 -1.73 -3.09 9.99
N HIS A 66 -1.16 -4.29 9.87
CA HIS A 66 0.25 -4.61 10.11
C HIS A 66 0.90 -5.14 8.83
N THR A 67 1.49 -6.35 8.85
CA THR A 67 2.32 -6.85 7.73
C THR A 67 1.99 -8.26 7.25
N ASP A 68 1.16 -9.03 7.96
CA ASP A 68 0.95 -10.45 7.66
C ASP A 68 0.24 -10.67 6.32
N ARG A 69 -0.96 -10.11 6.18
CA ARG A 69 -1.77 -10.25 4.95
C ARG A 69 -1.11 -9.57 3.75
N SER A 70 -0.46 -8.42 3.98
CA SER A 70 0.19 -7.67 2.91
C SER A 70 1.43 -8.38 2.37
N ASN A 71 2.19 -9.09 3.20
CA ASN A 71 3.31 -9.92 2.73
C ASN A 71 2.83 -11.10 1.85
N MET A 72 1.72 -11.74 2.23
CA MET A 72 1.11 -12.80 1.41
C MET A 72 0.62 -12.27 0.06
N ALA A 73 -0.16 -11.20 0.06
CA ALA A 73 -0.68 -10.57 -1.17
C ALA A 73 0.45 -10.04 -2.07
N ARG A 74 1.50 -9.44 -1.48
CA ARG A 74 2.70 -9.03 -2.19
C ARG A 74 3.35 -10.21 -2.91
N SER A 75 3.51 -11.35 -2.23
CA SER A 75 4.13 -12.54 -2.83
C SER A 75 3.31 -13.06 -4.01
N TYR A 76 1.99 -13.05 -3.89
CA TYR A 76 1.07 -13.38 -4.97
C TYR A 76 1.19 -12.43 -6.19
N LEU A 77 1.35 -11.12 -5.96
CA LEU A 77 1.51 -10.12 -7.03
C LEU A 77 2.87 -10.22 -7.72
N VAL A 78 3.96 -10.42 -6.95
CA VAL A 78 5.30 -10.63 -7.52
C VAL A 78 5.35 -11.89 -8.39
N ALA A 79 4.68 -12.97 -7.99
CA ALA A 79 4.56 -14.17 -8.81
C ALA A 79 3.84 -13.93 -10.16
N ARG A 80 3.09 -12.83 -10.30
CA ARG A 80 2.45 -12.38 -11.55
C ARG A 80 3.21 -11.28 -12.28
N GLY A 81 4.43 -10.98 -11.87
CA GLY A 81 5.30 -10.00 -12.53
C GLY A 81 5.06 -8.55 -12.12
N PHE A 82 4.24 -8.29 -11.11
CA PHE A 82 4.12 -6.94 -10.55
C PHE A 82 5.34 -6.57 -9.71
N ASN A 83 5.78 -5.31 -9.81
CA ASN A 83 6.75 -4.75 -8.87
C ASN A 83 6.03 -4.41 -7.56
N ALA A 84 6.09 -5.31 -6.57
CA ALA A 84 5.36 -5.14 -5.30
C ALA A 84 6.25 -5.29 -4.05
N LYS A 85 5.97 -4.44 -3.07
CA LYS A 85 6.50 -4.49 -1.69
C LYS A 85 5.36 -4.38 -0.70
N TYR A 86 5.56 -4.80 0.54
CA TYR A 86 4.62 -4.50 1.62
C TYR A 86 5.15 -3.37 2.51
N LEU A 87 4.24 -2.58 3.07
CA LEU A 87 4.60 -1.43 3.90
C LEU A 87 5.09 -1.88 5.28
N GLU A 88 6.26 -1.41 5.70
CA GLU A 88 6.76 -1.63 7.06
C GLU A 88 5.84 -0.96 8.08
N GLY A 89 5.48 -1.68 9.15
CA GLY A 89 4.53 -1.19 10.15
C GLY A 89 3.06 -1.15 9.70
N GLY A 90 2.78 -1.48 8.44
CA GLY A 90 1.42 -1.48 7.88
C GLY A 90 0.77 -0.10 7.88
N LEU A 91 -0.55 -0.09 7.69
CA LEU A 91 -1.34 1.14 7.75
C LEU A 91 -1.30 1.80 9.13
N LEU A 92 -1.21 1.03 10.21
CA LEU A 92 -1.11 1.59 11.56
C LEU A 92 0.19 2.38 11.75
N GLY A 93 1.32 1.84 11.26
CA GLY A 93 2.58 2.57 11.26
C GLY A 93 2.52 3.82 10.38
N LEU A 94 1.89 3.74 9.21
CA LEU A 94 1.73 4.89 8.30
C LEU A 94 0.94 6.02 8.95
N VAL A 95 -0.22 5.73 9.53
CA VAL A 95 -1.04 6.77 10.17
C VAL A 95 -0.38 7.31 11.44
N ASP A 96 0.38 6.49 12.17
CA ASP A 96 1.19 6.97 13.30
C ASP A 96 2.27 7.95 12.84
N ARG A 97 2.93 7.68 11.70
CA ARG A 97 3.93 8.58 11.10
C ARG A 97 3.33 9.87 10.54
N LEU A 98 2.12 9.80 10.00
CA LEU A 98 1.43 10.95 9.40
C LEU A 98 0.55 11.72 10.40
N LYS A 99 0.63 11.45 11.71
CA LYS A 99 -0.15 12.18 12.72
C LYS A 99 0.32 13.62 12.88
N GLY A 100 -0.62 14.54 13.06
CA GLY A 100 -0.32 15.96 13.29
C GLY A 100 0.41 16.60 12.11
N VAL A 101 1.53 17.28 12.39
CA VAL A 101 2.33 17.97 11.37
C VAL A 101 2.89 17.01 10.30
N GLY A 102 3.08 15.73 10.63
CA GLY A 102 3.56 14.72 9.68
C GLY A 102 2.62 14.49 8.50
N ALA A 103 1.34 14.86 8.60
CA ALA A 103 0.40 14.78 7.49
C ALA A 103 0.80 15.66 6.29
N GLN A 104 1.61 16.70 6.52
CA GLN A 104 2.12 17.58 5.45
C GLN A 104 3.16 16.90 4.56
N ASP A 105 3.73 15.78 5.01
CA ASP A 105 4.79 15.08 4.28
C ASP A 105 4.26 14.26 3.10
N ILE A 106 2.94 14.04 3.00
CA ILE A 106 2.32 13.29 1.89
C ILE A 106 1.50 14.22 0.99
N CYS A 107 1.78 14.19 -0.31
CA CYS A 107 1.09 14.99 -1.33
C CYS A 107 -0.01 14.15 -1.99
N LEU A 108 -1.27 14.46 -1.69
CA LEU A 108 -2.43 13.72 -2.18
C LEU A 108 -2.93 14.21 -3.55
N ASP A 109 -2.52 15.40 -3.95
CA ASP A 109 -2.88 16.14 -5.16
C ASP A 109 -1.86 15.98 -6.31
N ARG A 110 -1.04 14.92 -6.24
CA ARG A 110 0.01 14.57 -7.20
C ARG A 110 -0.52 14.10 -8.57
#